data_AF-A0A1Q7MX50-F1
#
_entry.id   AF-A0A1Q7MX50-F1
#
_cell.length_a   1.000
_cell.length_b   1.000
_cell.length_c   1.000
_cell.angle_alpha   90.00
_cell.angle_beta   90.00
_cell.angle_gamma   90.00
#
_symmetry.space_group_name_H-M   'P 1'
#
loop_
_entity.id
_entity.type
_entity.pdbx_description
1 polymer ?
#
loop_
_entity_poly.entity_id
_entity_poly.type
_entity_poly.pdbx_seq_one_letter_code
_entity_poly.pdbx_strand_id
1 'polypeptide(L)'
;MVERVFPDQIIIKVIEREPIGLARIQGEIYQLDIDGKILDPDPARSWAGGWAGGSDFPILDGLRLGDFKANLTKVVLYRKILQDIGQNALSEVHINDAEEISVVSASDPLLVNLGATDFRNRWIKYLQLKPRIQQRYPLAVRVDLRFKNQVILRMKDEDGGENIVWDGKKNTL
;
A
#
# COMPACT_ATOMS: atom_id res chain seq x y z
N MET A 1 6.19 -8.92 -31.52
CA MET A 1 6.67 -8.94 -32.91
C MET A 1 5.77 -9.87 -33.71
N VAL A 2 5.46 -9.51 -34.95
CA VAL A 2 4.65 -10.34 -35.85
C VAL A 2 5.41 -10.50 -37.15
N GLU A 3 5.65 -11.73 -37.56
CA GLU A 3 6.33 -12.07 -38.81
C GLU A 3 5.50 -13.06 -39.61
N ARG A 4 5.43 -12.88 -40.92
CA ARG A 4 4.79 -13.84 -41.82
C ARG A 4 5.86 -14.78 -42.37
N VAL A 5 5.62 -16.07 -42.28
CA VAL A 5 6.48 -17.12 -42.83
C VAL A 5 5.69 -17.88 -43.90
N PHE A 6 6.28 -18.02 -45.09
CA PHE A 6 5.63 -18.69 -46.21
C PHE A 6 5.62 -20.23 -46.05
N PRO A 7 4.64 -20.93 -46.65
CA PRO A 7 3.53 -20.37 -47.42
C PRO A 7 2.44 -19.72 -46.55
N ASP A 8 2.12 -20.27 -45.37
CA ASP A 8 0.89 -19.95 -44.63
C ASP A 8 1.05 -19.89 -43.10
N GLN A 9 2.16 -19.33 -42.60
CA GLN A 9 2.41 -19.20 -41.16
C GLN A 9 2.54 -17.73 -40.73
N ILE A 10 2.09 -17.44 -39.51
CA ILE A 10 2.35 -16.17 -38.82
C ILE A 10 3.01 -16.51 -37.49
N ILE A 11 4.21 -15.99 -37.27
CA ILE A 11 4.91 -16.07 -35.99
C ILE A 11 4.55 -14.83 -35.19
N ILE A 12 3.94 -15.05 -34.03
CA ILE A 12 3.63 -13.98 -33.07
C ILE A 12 4.52 -14.20 -31.85
N LYS A 13 5.33 -13.19 -31.53
CA LYS A 13 6.11 -13.13 -30.29
C LYS A 13 5.51 -12.09 -29.36
N VAL A 14 4.93 -12.56 -28.26
CA VAL A 14 4.38 -11.74 -27.16
C VAL A 14 5.40 -11.70 -26.03
N ILE A 15 5.61 -10.52 -25.42
CA ILE A 15 6.37 -10.37 -24.18
C ILE A 15 5.37 -9.85 -23.16
N GLU A 16 5.00 -10.69 -22.21
CA GLU A 16 4.11 -10.34 -21.12
C GLU A 16 4.86 -9.48 -20.10
N ARG A 17 4.15 -8.49 -19.52
CA ARG A 17 4.69 -7.69 -18.42
C ARG A 17 4.43 -8.43 -17.11
N GLU A 18 5.43 -8.51 -16.26
CA GLU A 18 5.28 -9.15 -14.94
C GLU A 18 4.67 -8.14 -13.94
N PRO A 19 3.54 -8.48 -13.30
CA PRO A 19 2.97 -7.64 -12.25
C PRO A 19 3.83 -7.72 -10.98
N ILE A 20 4.00 -6.58 -10.32
CA ILE A 20 4.77 -6.46 -9.06
C ILE A 20 3.91 -6.01 -7.87
N GLY A 21 2.61 -5.81 -8.09
CA GLY A 21 1.71 -5.31 -7.07
C GLY A 21 0.28 -5.13 -7.57
N LEU A 22 -0.61 -4.87 -6.61
CA LEU A 22 -2.02 -4.54 -6.85
C LEU A 22 -2.23 -3.06 -6.58
N ALA A 23 -3.04 -2.41 -7.40
CA ALA A 23 -3.41 -1.01 -7.26
C ALA A 23 -4.93 -0.87 -7.18
N ARG A 24 -5.41 0.01 -6.31
CA ARG A 24 -6.82 0.39 -6.27
C ARG A 24 -7.01 1.77 -6.87
N ILE A 25 -7.84 1.84 -7.91
CA ILE A 25 -8.11 3.06 -8.67
C ILE A 25 -9.61 3.13 -8.91
N GLN A 26 -10.25 4.19 -8.42
CA GLN A 26 -11.71 4.39 -8.55
C GLN A 26 -12.55 3.20 -8.08
N GLY A 27 -12.08 2.45 -7.07
CA GLY A 27 -12.77 1.30 -6.49
C GLY A 27 -12.45 -0.04 -7.17
N GLU A 28 -11.79 -0.04 -8.31
CA GLU A 28 -11.38 -1.23 -9.04
C GLU A 28 -9.93 -1.63 -8.73
N ILE A 29 -9.65 -2.92 -8.80
CA ILE A 29 -8.31 -3.49 -8.57
C ILE A 29 -7.62 -3.79 -9.89
N TYR A 30 -6.45 -3.19 -10.05
CA TYR A 30 -5.57 -3.35 -11.20
C TYR A 30 -4.26 -3.98 -10.79
N GLN A 31 -3.59 -4.61 -11.75
CA GLN A 31 -2.19 -4.98 -11.60
C GLN A 31 -1.30 -3.80 -12.01
N LEU A 32 -0.10 -3.73 -11.44
CA LEU A 32 0.90 -2.74 -11.80
C LEU A 32 2.26 -3.40 -12.02
N ASP A 33 3.06 -2.86 -12.93
CA ASP A 33 4.42 -3.33 -13.17
C ASP A 33 5.50 -2.39 -12.61
N ILE A 34 6.76 -2.79 -12.79
CA ILE A 34 7.94 -2.08 -12.31
C ILE A 34 8.10 -0.67 -12.89
N ASP A 35 7.54 -0.40 -14.05
CA ASP A 35 7.62 0.89 -14.73
C ASP A 35 6.51 1.84 -14.27
N GLY A 36 5.61 1.41 -13.37
CA GLY A 36 4.45 2.20 -12.97
C GLY A 36 3.33 2.20 -14.01
N LYS A 37 3.37 1.25 -14.95
CA LYS A 37 2.25 1.03 -15.86
C LYS A 37 1.16 0.26 -15.13
N ILE A 38 -0.06 0.77 -15.23
CA ILE A 38 -1.27 0.08 -14.79
C ILE A 38 -1.63 -0.92 -15.90
N LEU A 39 -1.65 -2.19 -15.54
CA LEU A 39 -2.05 -3.29 -16.40
C LEU A 39 -3.57 -3.50 -16.28
N ASP A 40 -4.09 -4.46 -17.05
CA ASP A 40 -5.52 -4.77 -17.02
C ASP A 40 -6.00 -5.14 -15.60
N PRO A 41 -7.30 -4.92 -15.30
CA PRO A 41 -7.88 -5.26 -14.02
C PRO A 41 -7.62 -6.73 -13.67
N ASP A 42 -7.39 -7.01 -12.39
CA ASP A 42 -6.99 -8.34 -11.95
C ASP A 42 -7.96 -9.42 -12.50
N PRO A 43 -7.48 -10.31 -13.38
CA PRO A 43 -8.32 -11.32 -14.01
C PRO A 43 -9.01 -12.26 -13.03
N ALA A 44 -8.58 -12.30 -11.76
CA ALA A 44 -9.26 -13.04 -10.69
C ALA A 44 -10.76 -12.67 -10.54
N ARG A 45 -11.19 -11.49 -11.01
CA ARG A 45 -12.63 -11.12 -11.07
C ARG A 45 -13.32 -11.44 -12.38
N SER A 46 -12.60 -11.74 -13.47
CA SER A 46 -13.16 -11.63 -14.82
C SER A 46 -13.07 -12.90 -15.68
N TRP A 47 -12.18 -13.86 -15.42
CA TRP A 47 -12.19 -15.10 -16.20
C TRP A 47 -11.54 -16.31 -15.51
N ALA A 48 -12.21 -17.44 -15.63
CA ALA A 48 -11.68 -18.76 -15.31
C ALA A 48 -10.51 -19.09 -16.25
N GLY A 49 -9.27 -18.88 -15.82
CA GLY A 49 -8.13 -19.21 -16.65
C GLY A 49 -6.77 -18.66 -16.24
N GLY A 50 -6.41 -18.74 -14.96
CA GLY A 50 -5.01 -18.91 -14.57
C GLY A 50 -4.04 -17.76 -14.90
N TRP A 51 -4.09 -16.70 -14.09
CA TRP A 51 -2.91 -16.30 -13.33
C TRP A 51 -3.21 -16.54 -11.85
N ALA A 52 -3.14 -17.82 -11.47
CA ALA A 52 -3.10 -18.25 -10.08
C ALA A 52 -1.68 -18.09 -9.53
N GLY A 53 -1.19 -16.84 -9.48
CA GLY A 53 -0.02 -16.50 -8.71
C GLY A 53 -0.49 -15.82 -7.44
N GLY A 54 -0.88 -16.60 -6.42
CA GLY A 54 -1.35 -16.15 -5.10
C GLY A 54 -0.32 -15.29 -4.36
N SER A 55 -0.06 -14.11 -4.91
CA SER A 55 0.89 -13.15 -4.41
C SER A 55 0.10 -12.20 -3.54
N ASP A 56 0.25 -12.36 -2.22
CA ASP A 56 -0.33 -11.50 -1.20
C ASP A 56 0.33 -10.12 -1.24
N PHE A 57 0.09 -9.35 -2.30
CA PHE A 57 0.58 -7.98 -2.41
C PHE A 57 -0.34 -7.04 -1.63
N PRO A 58 0.21 -6.13 -0.81
CA PRO A 58 -0.56 -5.03 -0.25
C PRO A 58 -1.14 -4.17 -1.37
N ILE A 59 -2.39 -3.76 -1.23
CA ILE A 59 -3.04 -2.88 -2.22
C ILE A 59 -2.41 -1.49 -2.16
N LEU A 60 -1.95 -0.97 -3.30
CA LEU A 60 -1.44 0.38 -3.45
C LEU A 60 -2.57 1.35 -3.85
N ASP A 61 -2.82 2.36 -3.02
CA ASP A 61 -3.64 3.51 -3.39
C ASP A 61 -2.80 4.74 -3.75
N GLY A 62 -3.35 5.56 -4.64
CA GLY A 62 -2.79 6.85 -5.02
C GLY A 62 -2.26 6.90 -6.45
N LEU A 63 -2.31 5.79 -7.19
CA LEU A 63 -2.02 5.78 -8.62
C LEU A 63 -3.18 6.39 -9.43
N ARG A 64 -2.85 6.88 -10.64
CA ARG A 64 -3.82 7.46 -11.58
C ARG A 64 -3.65 6.87 -12.98
N LEU A 65 -4.76 6.54 -13.64
CA LEU A 65 -4.73 6.12 -15.04
C LEU A 65 -4.13 7.24 -15.91
N GLY A 66 -3.18 6.87 -16.78
CA GLY A 66 -2.53 7.80 -17.72
C GLY A 66 -1.40 8.66 -17.15
N ASP A 67 -1.17 8.69 -15.83
CA ASP A 67 -0.11 9.49 -15.20
C ASP A 67 1.17 8.67 -14.94
N PHE A 68 1.84 8.28 -16.01
CA PHE A 68 3.01 7.40 -15.94
C PHE A 68 4.13 7.95 -15.05
N LYS A 69 4.41 9.26 -15.13
CA LYS A 69 5.52 9.87 -14.39
C LYS A 69 5.26 9.91 -12.90
N ALA A 70 4.07 10.33 -12.46
CA ALA A 70 3.75 10.36 -11.04
C ALA A 70 3.61 8.93 -10.48
N ASN A 71 3.03 8.01 -11.26
CA ASN A 71 2.91 6.61 -10.85
C ASN A 71 4.27 5.95 -10.64
N LEU A 72 5.24 6.17 -11.53
CA LEU A 72 6.58 5.62 -11.38
C LEU A 72 7.22 6.01 -10.03
N THR A 73 7.11 7.29 -9.65
CA THR A 73 7.60 7.75 -8.33
C THR A 73 6.92 7.01 -7.18
N LYS A 74 5.59 6.87 -7.23
CA LYS A 74 4.81 6.16 -6.20
C LYS A 74 5.14 4.66 -6.15
N VAL A 75 5.39 4.03 -7.29
CA VAL A 75 5.79 2.61 -7.36
C VAL A 75 7.19 2.39 -6.79
N VAL A 76 8.13 3.31 -7.04
CA VAL A 76 9.46 3.26 -6.40
C VAL A 76 9.33 3.37 -4.87
N LEU A 77 8.50 4.28 -4.36
CA LEU A 77 8.22 4.39 -2.92
C LEU A 77 7.54 3.15 -2.36
N TYR A 78 6.53 2.61 -3.05
CA TYR A 78 5.85 1.36 -2.68
C TYR A 78 6.86 0.22 -2.50
N ARG A 79 7.74 -0.01 -3.47
CA ARG A 79 8.78 -1.06 -3.37
C ARG A 79 9.72 -0.84 -2.19
N LYS A 80 10.10 0.41 -1.94
CA LYS A 80 10.94 0.76 -0.77
C LYS A 80 10.23 0.42 0.54
N ILE A 81 8.93 0.70 0.65
CA ILE A 81 8.13 0.35 1.83
C ILE A 81 8.08 -1.17 2.01
N LEU A 82 7.82 -1.93 0.94
CA LEU A 82 7.82 -3.40 1.01
C LEU A 82 9.19 -3.96 1.42
N GLN A 83 10.29 -3.34 0.99
CA GLN A 83 11.64 -3.72 1.41
C GLN A 83 11.93 -3.36 2.88
N ASP A 84 11.42 -2.21 3.34
CA ASP A 84 11.68 -1.73 4.69
C ASP A 84 10.87 -2.47 5.75
N ILE A 85 9.62 -2.81 5.43
CA ILE A 85 8.61 -3.36 6.35
C ILE A 85 8.33 -4.86 6.11
N GLY A 86 8.37 -5.30 4.85
CA GLY A 86 7.98 -6.64 4.44
C GLY A 86 6.57 -6.67 3.86
N GLN A 87 6.41 -7.37 2.74
CA GLN A 87 5.15 -7.48 2.00
C GLN A 87 4.00 -8.03 2.86
N ASN A 88 4.23 -9.12 3.57
CA ASN A 88 3.19 -9.82 4.34
C ASN A 88 2.79 -9.12 5.64
N ALA A 89 3.48 -8.02 6.00
CA ALA A 89 3.15 -7.25 7.21
C ALA A 89 2.03 -6.22 6.95
N LEU A 90 1.74 -5.93 5.69
CA LEU A 90 0.85 -4.87 5.25
C LEU A 90 -0.32 -5.45 4.46
N SER A 91 -1.49 -4.84 4.60
CA SER A 91 -2.66 -5.12 3.75
C SER A 91 -2.82 -4.02 2.69
N GLU A 92 -2.54 -2.77 3.05
CA GLU A 92 -2.67 -1.62 2.16
C GLU A 92 -1.52 -0.62 2.36
N VAL A 93 -1.18 0.07 1.26
CA VAL A 93 -0.22 1.18 1.23
C VAL A 93 -0.86 2.34 0.48
N HIS A 94 -0.93 3.50 1.12
CA HIS A 94 -1.47 4.72 0.53
C HIS A 94 -0.36 5.74 0.35
N ILE A 95 -0.19 6.25 -0.88
CA ILE A 95 0.81 7.28 -1.20
C ILE A 95 0.12 8.49 -1.82
N ASN A 96 0.11 9.59 -1.09
CA ASN A 96 -0.48 10.83 -1.59
C ASN A 96 0.45 11.56 -2.57
N ASP A 97 -0.01 12.68 -3.14
CA ASP A 97 0.78 13.47 -4.09
C ASP A 97 1.96 14.22 -3.45
N ALA A 98 1.95 14.38 -2.13
CA ALA A 98 3.06 14.92 -1.36
C ALA A 98 4.05 13.82 -0.91
N GLU A 99 3.92 12.60 -1.45
CA GLU A 99 4.75 11.43 -1.13
C GLU A 99 4.71 11.02 0.36
N GLU A 100 3.68 11.46 1.09
CA GLU A 100 3.44 10.98 2.44
C GLU A 100 2.74 9.63 2.40
N ILE A 101 3.26 8.72 3.22
CA ILE A 101 2.84 7.33 3.25
C ILE A 101 1.98 7.07 4.48
N SER A 102 0.86 6.40 4.25
CA SER A 102 0.07 5.74 5.28
C SER A 102 -0.07 4.26 4.92
N VAL A 103 -0.11 3.37 5.90
CA VAL A 103 -0.22 1.92 5.68
C VAL A 103 -1.29 1.31 6.58
N VAL A 104 -1.83 0.18 6.18
CA VAL A 104 -2.70 -0.66 7.02
C VAL A 104 -1.98 -1.98 7.28
N SER A 105 -2.02 -2.45 8.52
CA SER A 105 -1.41 -3.74 8.87
C SER A 105 -2.20 -4.90 8.27
N ALA A 106 -1.52 -6.00 7.95
CA ALA A 106 -2.19 -7.27 7.67
C ALA A 106 -2.91 -7.85 8.90
N SER A 107 -2.59 -7.38 10.11
CA SER A 107 -3.02 -7.97 11.37
C SER A 107 -4.03 -7.13 12.17
N ASP A 108 -4.38 -5.93 11.68
CA ASP A 108 -5.38 -5.04 12.29
C ASP A 108 -5.79 -3.93 11.31
N PRO A 109 -6.96 -3.30 11.50
CA PRO A 109 -7.48 -2.31 10.56
C PRO A 109 -7.01 -0.85 10.83
N LEU A 110 -6.01 -0.62 11.70
CA LEU A 110 -5.56 0.75 11.98
C LEU A 110 -4.78 1.34 10.81
N LEU A 111 -5.16 2.55 10.39
CA LEU A 111 -4.39 3.33 9.44
C LEU A 111 -3.20 3.99 10.15
N VAL A 112 -1.99 3.69 9.71
CA VAL A 112 -0.74 4.19 10.33
C VAL A 112 -0.05 5.17 9.39
N ASN A 113 0.07 6.44 9.79
CA ASN A 113 0.84 7.42 9.02
C ASN A 113 2.32 7.29 9.34
N LEU A 114 3.10 6.94 8.33
CA LEU A 114 4.56 6.82 8.41
C LEU A 114 5.26 8.08 7.89
N GLY A 115 4.59 8.96 7.14
CA GLY A 115 5.21 10.14 6.54
C GLY A 115 6.08 9.80 5.33
N ALA A 116 7.11 10.60 5.05
CA ALA A 116 7.92 10.47 3.83
C ALA A 116 9.25 9.72 4.02
N THR A 117 9.64 9.41 5.27
CA THR A 117 10.95 8.80 5.59
C THR A 117 10.88 7.86 6.80
N ASP A 118 11.98 7.16 7.09
CA ASP A 118 12.19 6.37 8.31
C ASP A 118 11.13 5.27 8.56
N PHE A 119 10.65 4.65 7.47
CA PHE A 119 9.50 3.74 7.48
C PHE A 119 9.70 2.58 8.44
N ARG A 120 10.86 1.90 8.39
CA ARG A 120 11.17 0.76 9.26
C ARG A 120 11.10 1.12 10.74
N ASN A 121 11.75 2.21 11.16
CA ASN A 121 11.77 2.59 12.58
C ASN A 121 10.39 3.01 13.07
N ARG A 122 9.64 3.76 12.25
CA ARG A 122 8.25 4.13 12.56
C ARG A 122 7.35 2.90 12.63
N TRP A 123 7.53 1.92 11.75
CA TRP A 123 6.78 0.66 11.78
C TRP A 123 7.10 -0.18 13.03
N ILE A 124 8.37 -0.33 13.39
CA ILE A 124 8.77 -1.02 14.63
C ILE A 124 8.14 -0.34 15.85
N LYS A 125 8.17 1.00 15.90
CA LYS A 125 7.51 1.78 16.95
C LYS A 125 6.01 1.52 16.99
N TYR A 126 5.33 1.43 15.85
CA TYR A 126 3.91 1.06 15.78
C TYR A 126 3.67 -0.30 16.44
N LEU A 127 4.41 -1.33 16.03
CA LEU A 127 4.24 -2.69 16.54
C LEU A 127 4.46 -2.79 18.05
N GLN A 128 5.42 -2.03 18.61
CA GLN A 128 5.65 -1.95 20.05
C GLN A 128 4.47 -1.32 20.81
N LEU A 129 3.79 -0.33 20.21
CA LEU A 129 2.69 0.39 20.83
C LEU A 129 1.33 -0.27 20.59
N LYS A 130 1.20 -1.08 19.53
CA LYS A 130 -0.05 -1.69 19.08
C LYS A 130 -0.84 -2.37 20.21
N PRO A 131 -0.27 -3.26 21.06
CA PRO A 131 -1.04 -3.91 22.12
C PRO A 131 -1.63 -2.91 23.11
N ARG A 132 -0.87 -1.86 23.46
CA ARG A 132 -1.32 -0.79 24.37
C ARG A 132 -2.40 0.06 23.72
N ILE A 133 -2.28 0.38 22.43
CA ILE A 133 -3.29 1.13 21.69
C ILE A 133 -4.60 0.35 21.65
N GLN A 134 -4.55 -0.93 21.29
CA GLN A 134 -5.74 -1.79 21.23
C GLN A 134 -6.42 -1.95 22.59
N GLN A 135 -5.65 -2.07 23.67
CA GLN A 135 -6.20 -2.20 25.01
C GLN A 135 -6.81 -0.90 25.56
N ARG A 136 -6.13 0.24 25.34
CA ARG A 136 -6.52 1.51 25.97
C ARG A 136 -7.42 2.38 25.10
N TYR A 137 -7.33 2.25 23.79
CA TYR A 137 -8.01 3.07 22.80
C TYR A 137 -8.67 2.17 21.73
N PRO A 138 -9.64 1.33 22.11
CA PRO A 138 -10.25 0.35 21.19
C PRO A 138 -11.02 1.00 20.02
N LEU A 139 -11.40 2.27 20.16
CA LEU A 139 -12.04 3.05 19.09
C LEU A 139 -11.03 3.80 18.22
N ALA A 140 -9.72 3.61 18.39
CA ALA A 140 -8.73 4.23 17.50
C ALA A 140 -8.96 3.73 16.06
N VAL A 141 -8.88 4.65 15.10
CA VAL A 141 -8.96 4.35 13.65
C VAL A 141 -7.68 4.76 12.93
N ARG A 142 -6.89 5.64 13.52
CA ARG A 142 -5.64 6.14 12.93
C ARG A 142 -4.55 6.38 13.96
N VAL A 143 -3.31 6.09 13.59
CA VAL A 143 -2.10 6.35 14.37
C VAL A 143 -1.13 7.18 13.53
N ASP A 144 -0.73 8.36 13.99
CA ASP A 144 0.25 9.21 13.30
C ASP A 144 1.61 9.17 14.01
N LEU A 145 2.63 8.72 13.28
CA LEU A 145 4.01 8.55 13.76
C LEU A 145 5.00 9.53 13.10
N ARG A 146 4.51 10.52 12.36
CA ARG A 146 5.37 11.51 11.69
C ARG A 146 6.14 12.38 12.70
N PHE A 147 5.55 12.61 13.86
CA PHE A 147 6.10 13.49 14.89
C PHE A 147 7.16 12.80 15.75
N LYS A 148 8.29 13.49 15.95
CA LYS A 148 9.38 12.99 16.79
C LYS A 148 8.91 12.89 18.25
N ASN A 149 9.11 11.73 18.88
CA ASN A 149 8.73 11.41 20.27
C ASN A 149 7.23 11.44 20.60
N GLN A 150 6.36 11.75 19.64
CA GLN A 150 4.92 11.79 19.85
C GLN A 150 4.23 10.71 19.01
N VAL A 151 3.04 10.33 19.42
CA VAL A 151 2.10 9.51 18.63
C VAL A 151 0.74 10.15 18.77
N ILE A 152 0.10 10.44 17.65
CA ILE A 152 -1.25 11.02 17.66
C ILE A 152 -2.23 9.92 17.29
N LEU A 153 -3.26 9.75 18.11
CA LEU A 153 -4.34 8.81 17.86
C LEU A 153 -5.57 9.59 17.42
N ARG A 154 -6.21 9.12 16.35
CA ARG A 154 -7.54 9.55 15.97
C ARG A 154 -8.53 8.45 16.31
N MET A 155 -9.59 8.84 17.02
CA MET A 155 -10.67 7.93 17.40
C MET A 155 -11.74 7.91 16.31
N LYS A 156 -12.55 6.84 16.29
CA LYS A 156 -13.77 6.77 15.51
C LYS A 156 -14.76 7.76 16.12
N ASP A 157 -15.16 8.76 15.34
CA ASP A 157 -16.16 9.73 15.78
C ASP A 157 -17.51 8.99 15.92
N GLU A 158 -18.16 9.08 17.09
CA GLU A 158 -19.61 8.88 17.15
C GLU A 158 -20.40 10.19 16.96
N ASP A 159 -19.77 11.38 17.07
CA ASP A 159 -20.26 12.67 16.51
C ASP A 159 -19.34 13.87 16.90
N GLY A 160 -18.03 13.79 16.60
CA GLY A 160 -17.11 14.91 16.82
C GLY A 160 -15.70 14.44 17.22
N GLY A 161 -14.77 14.48 16.28
CA GLY A 161 -13.44 13.89 16.47
C GLY A 161 -12.56 14.57 17.50
N GLU A 162 -12.39 13.90 18.63
CA GLU A 162 -11.32 14.20 19.58
C GLU A 162 -10.00 13.57 19.10
N ASN A 163 -8.99 14.43 18.88
CA ASN A 163 -7.62 13.99 18.62
C ASN A 163 -6.89 13.85 19.96
N ILE A 164 -6.41 12.64 20.28
CA ILE A 164 -5.64 12.39 21.51
C ILE A 164 -4.15 12.34 21.15
N VAL A 165 -3.36 13.19 21.80
CA VAL A 165 -1.90 13.23 21.64
C VAL A 165 -1.25 12.44 22.77
N TRP A 166 -0.43 11.45 22.43
CA TRP A 166 0.37 10.67 23.37
C TRP A 166 1.87 11.01 23.26
N ASP A 167 2.52 11.28 24.39
CA ASP A 167 3.97 11.55 24.49
C ASP A 167 4.69 10.29 25.00
N GLY A 168 5.56 9.71 24.17
CA GLY A 168 6.27 8.46 24.50
C GLY A 168 7.34 8.60 25.58
N LYS A 169 7.70 9.82 26.00
CA LYS A 169 8.65 10.05 27.10
C LYS A 169 8.00 10.16 28.47
N LYS A 170 6.67 10.27 28.53
CA LYS A 170 5.92 10.34 29.79
C LYS A 170 4.98 9.14 29.87
N ASN A 171 5.17 8.31 30.89
CA ASN A 171 4.13 7.40 31.35
C ASN A 171 2.98 8.24 31.93
N THR A 172 2.12 8.75 31.05
CA THR A 172 0.82 9.32 31.41
C THR A 172 -0.20 8.55 30.56
N LEU A 173 -1.26 7.97 31.11
CA LEU A 173 -1.90 8.07 32.44
C LEU A 173 -1.20 7.30 33.58
#